data_AF-A0A6B2SB82-F1
#
_entry.id   AF-A0A6B2SB82-F1
#
_cell.length_a   1.000
_cell.length_b   1.000
_cell.length_c   1.000
_cell.angle_alpha   90.00
_cell.angle_beta   90.00
_cell.angle_gamma   90.00
#
_symmetry.space_group_name_H-M   'P 1'
#
loop_
_entity.id
_entity.type
_entity.pdbx_description
1 polymer ?
#
loop_
_entity_poly.entity_id
_entity_poly.type
_entity_poly.pdbx_seq_one_letter_code
_entity_poly.pdbx_strand_id
1 'polypeptide(L)'
;ATMLFALLDRVPAAGPALAAARDVVTTTARHTELHANVDLALAVLSVASGMRAEAGEALFAVARTAGWIAHALEEYAERPLRLRPSGQYNGPRPPQPLPGPRPAPPS
;
A
#
# COMPACT_ATOMS: atom_id res chain seq x y z
N ALA A 1 -7.34 -2.69 12.74
CA ALA A 1 -7.05 -4.12 13.02
C ALA A 1 -7.84 -4.69 14.20
N THR A 2 -8.25 -3.86 15.18
CA THR A 2 -8.92 -4.25 16.42
C THR A 2 -10.06 -5.27 16.23
N MET A 3 -10.91 -5.09 15.22
CA MET A 3 -12.00 -6.02 14.94
C MET A 3 -11.50 -7.43 14.60
N LEU A 4 -10.55 -7.58 13.68
CA LEU A 4 -10.04 -8.91 13.29
C LEU A 4 -9.35 -9.61 14.46
N PHE A 5 -8.57 -8.87 15.26
CA PHE A 5 -8.01 -9.43 16.50
C PHE A 5 -9.10 -9.90 17.48
N ALA A 6 -10.16 -9.10 17.68
CA ALA A 6 -11.27 -9.49 18.54
C ALA A 6 -12.03 -10.72 18.01
N LEU A 7 -12.13 -10.89 16.68
CA LEU A 7 -12.69 -12.11 16.09
C LEU A 7 -11.79 -13.32 16.36
N LEU A 8 -10.47 -13.15 16.21
CA LEU A 8 -9.47 -14.19 16.44
C LEU A 8 -9.34 -14.59 17.91
N ASP A 9 -9.53 -13.66 18.86
CA ASP A 9 -9.56 -13.96 20.30
C ASP A 9 -10.66 -14.97 20.66
N ARG A 10 -11.71 -15.09 19.84
CA ARG A 10 -12.79 -16.09 20.01
C ARG A 10 -12.47 -17.44 19.38
N VAL A 11 -11.31 -17.60 18.75
CA VAL A 11 -10.86 -18.83 18.10
C VAL A 11 -9.74 -19.44 18.94
N PRO A 12 -10.00 -20.53 19.71
CA PRO A 12 -8.99 -21.11 20.61
C PRO A 12 -7.68 -21.51 19.90
N ALA A 13 -7.78 -22.01 18.67
CA ALA A 13 -6.62 -22.38 17.85
C ALA A 13 -5.71 -21.19 17.50
N ALA A 14 -6.21 -19.94 17.55
CA ALA A 14 -5.42 -18.74 17.28
C ALA A 14 -4.56 -18.30 18.48
N GLY A 15 -4.74 -18.90 19.67
CA GLY A 15 -4.05 -18.49 20.90
C GLY A 15 -2.52 -18.34 20.76
N PRO A 16 -1.79 -19.35 20.25
CA PRO A 16 -0.34 -19.23 20.05
C PRO A 16 0.06 -18.10 19.08
N ALA A 17 -0.68 -17.95 17.98
CA ALA A 17 -0.41 -16.90 16.99
C ALA A 17 -0.70 -15.50 17.55
N LEU A 18 -1.76 -15.35 18.35
CA LEU A 18 -2.10 -14.11 19.05
C LEU A 18 -1.03 -13.74 20.10
N ALA A 19 -0.52 -14.72 20.85
CA ALA A 19 0.57 -14.50 21.79
C ALA A 19 1.83 -14.00 21.05
N ALA A 20 2.22 -14.67 19.97
CA ALA A 20 3.35 -14.24 19.15
C ALA A 20 3.17 -12.81 18.59
N ALA A 21 1.97 -12.45 18.13
CA ALA A 21 1.71 -11.09 17.67
C ALA A 21 1.82 -10.04 18.79
N ARG A 22 1.37 -10.35 20.00
CA ARG A 22 1.53 -9.47 21.18
C ARG A 22 3.00 -9.30 21.54
N ASP A 23 3.80 -10.36 21.45
CA ASP A 23 5.25 -10.31 21.69
C ASP A 23 5.97 -9.43 20.65
N VAL A 24 5.60 -9.55 19.37
CA VAL A 24 6.10 -8.67 18.30
C VAL A 24 5.78 -7.21 18.62
N VAL A 25 4.51 -6.88 18.91
CA VAL A 25 4.10 -5.51 19.23
C VAL A 25 4.87 -4.98 20.44
N THR A 26 4.96 -5.76 21.51
CA THR A 26 5.67 -5.37 22.74
C THR A 26 7.15 -5.11 22.50
N THR A 27 7.79 -5.94 21.66
CA THR A 27 9.22 -5.83 21.36
C THR A 27 9.50 -4.62 20.47
N THR A 28 8.69 -4.41 19.44
CA THR A 28 8.83 -3.29 18.51
C THR A 28 8.52 -1.95 19.17
N ALA A 29 7.53 -1.91 20.07
CA ALA A 29 7.16 -0.72 20.85
C ALA A 29 8.32 -0.12 21.66
N ARG A 30 9.33 -0.94 22.03
CA ARG A 30 10.52 -0.47 22.75
C ARG A 30 11.42 0.46 21.92
N HIS A 31 11.29 0.44 20.59
CA HIS A 31 12.15 1.16 19.67
C HIS A 31 11.38 2.19 18.84
N THR A 32 10.06 2.03 18.68
CA THR A 32 9.17 2.95 17.96
C THR A 32 7.75 2.70 18.43
N GLU A 33 6.94 3.75 18.61
CA GLU A 33 5.50 3.62 18.87
C GLU A 33 4.78 3.05 17.63
N LEU A 34 4.72 1.72 17.55
CA LEU A 34 4.05 0.98 16.48
C LEU A 34 2.80 0.30 17.02
N HIS A 35 1.69 0.56 16.33
CA HIS A 35 0.40 -0.05 16.62
C HIS A 35 0.16 -1.24 15.71
N ALA A 36 -0.49 -2.28 16.23
CA ALA A 36 -0.86 -3.45 15.45
C ALA A 36 -1.77 -3.06 14.27
N ASN A 37 -1.27 -3.24 13.04
CA ASN A 37 -1.99 -2.93 11.82
C ASN A 37 -2.74 -4.16 11.28
N VAL A 38 -3.43 -4.00 10.15
CA VAL A 38 -4.22 -5.08 9.54
C VAL A 38 -3.34 -6.22 9.03
N ASP A 39 -2.11 -5.93 8.60
CA ASP A 39 -1.18 -6.95 8.09
C ASP A 39 -0.78 -7.93 9.19
N LEU A 40 -0.50 -7.43 10.40
CA LEU A 40 -0.23 -8.29 11.55
C LEU A 40 -1.44 -9.16 11.90
N ALA A 41 -2.66 -8.62 11.81
CA ALA A 41 -3.88 -9.39 12.05
C ALA A 41 -4.10 -10.48 10.98
N LEU A 42 -3.81 -10.19 9.71
CA LEU A 42 -3.85 -11.16 8.61
C LEU A 42 -2.76 -12.24 8.76
N ALA A 43 -1.59 -11.89 9.28
CA ALA A 43 -0.54 -12.85 9.61
C ALA A 43 -1.00 -13.82 10.70
N VAL A 44 -1.62 -13.32 11.78
CA VAL A 44 -2.20 -14.18 12.83
C VAL A 44 -3.27 -15.09 12.26
N LEU A 45 -4.20 -14.57 11.45
CA LEU A 45 -5.23 -15.39 10.79
C LEU A 45 -4.61 -16.52 9.95
N SER A 46 -3.58 -16.17 9.16
CA SER A 46 -2.92 -17.13 8.26
C SER A 46 -2.22 -18.24 9.04
N VAL A 47 -1.47 -17.89 10.09
CA VAL A 47 -0.78 -18.86 10.95
C VAL A 47 -1.77 -19.73 11.71
N ALA A 48 -2.78 -19.11 12.34
CA ALA A 48 -3.79 -19.82 13.13
C ALA A 48 -4.60 -20.82 12.30
N SER A 49 -4.77 -20.56 11.00
CA SER A 49 -5.57 -21.39 10.09
C SER A 49 -4.71 -22.32 9.22
N GLY A 50 -3.39 -22.38 9.44
CA GLY A 50 -2.48 -23.21 8.65
C GLY A 50 -2.40 -22.82 7.17
N MET A 51 -2.67 -21.56 6.84
CA MET A 51 -2.63 -21.06 5.47
C MET A 51 -1.18 -20.89 5.01
N ARG A 52 -1.01 -20.87 3.69
CA ARG A 52 0.28 -20.49 3.07
C ARG A 52 0.65 -19.06 3.44
N ALA A 53 1.95 -18.76 3.45
CA ALA A 53 2.47 -17.44 3.83
C ALA A 53 1.91 -16.30 2.97
N GLU A 54 1.58 -16.56 1.71
CA GLU A 54 1.07 -15.56 0.77
C GLU A 54 -0.46 -15.32 0.90
N ALA A 55 -1.16 -16.11 1.72
CA ALA A 55 -2.62 -16.05 1.81
C ALA A 55 -3.13 -14.70 2.34
N GLY A 56 -2.41 -14.08 3.28
CA GLY A 56 -2.76 -12.75 3.80
C GLY A 56 -2.75 -11.69 2.71
N GLU A 57 -1.73 -11.71 1.83
CA GLU A 57 -1.62 -10.79 0.70
C GLU A 57 -2.75 -11.03 -0.32
N ALA A 58 -3.06 -12.30 -0.63
CA ALA A 58 -4.15 -12.63 -1.53
C ALA A 58 -5.52 -12.15 -0.98
N LEU A 59 -5.79 -12.38 0.31
CA LEU A 59 -7.00 -11.89 0.97
C LEU A 59 -7.09 -10.36 0.92
N PHE A 60 -5.97 -9.67 1.20
CA PHE A 60 -5.90 -8.22 1.13
C PHE A 60 -6.16 -7.70 -0.30
N ALA A 61 -5.51 -8.29 -1.30
CA ALA A 61 -5.68 -7.91 -2.70
C ALA A 61 -7.13 -8.07 -3.15
N VAL A 62 -7.75 -9.23 -2.88
CA VAL A 62 -9.16 -9.49 -3.18
C VAL A 62 -10.06 -8.47 -2.50
N ALA A 63 -9.90 -8.23 -1.21
CA ALA A 63 -10.69 -7.22 -0.49
C ALA A 63 -10.50 -5.80 -1.06
N ARG A 64 -9.27 -5.45 -1.47
CA ARG A 64 -8.97 -4.10 -1.98
C ARG A 64 -9.55 -3.83 -3.36
N THR A 65 -9.80 -4.88 -4.16
CA THR A 65 -10.44 -4.74 -5.48
C THR A 65 -11.75 -3.95 -5.41
N ALA A 66 -12.58 -4.17 -4.40
CA ALA A 66 -13.84 -3.44 -4.21
C ALA A 66 -13.59 -1.93 -4.09
N GLY A 67 -12.63 -1.53 -3.26
CA GLY A 67 -12.28 -0.12 -3.11
C GLY A 67 -11.55 0.46 -4.32
N TRP A 68 -10.79 -0.33 -5.07
CA TRP A 68 -10.19 0.14 -6.34
C TRP A 68 -11.26 0.40 -7.39
N ILE A 69 -12.24 -0.48 -7.51
CA ILE A 69 -13.38 -0.30 -8.41
C ILE A 69 -14.18 0.93 -7.98
N ALA A 70 -14.48 1.09 -6.69
CA ALA A 70 -15.16 2.26 -6.18
C ALA A 70 -14.42 3.57 -6.53
N HIS A 71 -13.12 3.65 -6.25
CA HIS A 71 -12.32 4.82 -6.60
C HIS A 71 -12.23 5.08 -8.11
N ALA A 72 -12.16 4.02 -8.92
CA ALA A 72 -12.18 4.18 -10.38
C ALA A 72 -13.51 4.76 -10.87
N LEU A 73 -14.64 4.30 -10.31
CA LEU A 73 -15.96 4.84 -10.62
C LEU A 73 -16.12 6.29 -10.15
N GLU A 74 -15.61 6.63 -8.96
CA GLU A 74 -15.57 7.99 -8.44
C GLU A 74 -14.76 8.91 -9.36
N GLU A 75 -13.58 8.48 -9.82
CA GLU A 75 -12.75 9.27 -10.74
C GLU A 75 -13.41 9.42 -12.12
N TYR A 76 -14.12 8.40 -12.62
CA TYR A 76 -14.84 8.51 -13.89
C TYR A 76 -16.01 9.49 -13.85
N ALA A 77 -16.59 9.74 -12.68
CA ALA A 77 -17.65 10.74 -12.52
C ALA A 77 -17.11 12.19 -12.53
N GLU A 78 -15.78 12.36 -12.47
CA GLU A 78 -15.12 13.64 -12.30
C GLU A 78 -14.52 14.18 -13.61
N ARG A 79 -14.10 15.46 -13.60
CA ARG A 79 -13.46 16.06 -14.77
C ARG A 79 -12.12 15.37 -15.07
N PRO A 80 -11.84 14.97 -16.33
CA PRO A 80 -10.57 14.31 -16.69
C PRO A 80 -9.32 15.17 -16.40
N LEU A 81 -8.15 14.50 -16.26
CA LEU A 81 -6.80 15.10 -16.25
C LEU A 81 -6.44 16.00 -15.03
N ARG A 82 -6.98 15.70 -13.84
CA ARG A 82 -6.65 16.45 -12.61
C ARG A 82 -5.25 16.17 -12.08
N LEU A 83 -4.76 14.93 -12.22
CA LEU A 83 -3.40 14.56 -11.80
C LEU A 83 -2.42 14.78 -12.96
N ARG A 84 -1.61 15.84 -12.87
CA ARG A 84 -0.53 16.14 -13.82
C ARG A 84 0.80 16.30 -13.08
N PRO A 85 1.50 15.20 -12.77
CA PRO A 85 2.78 15.28 -12.07
C PRO A 85 3.80 16.01 -12.94
N SER A 86 4.45 17.02 -12.39
CA SER A 86 5.57 17.72 -13.02
C SER A 86 6.87 17.34 -12.31
N GLY A 87 7.89 16.93 -13.08
CA GLY A 87 9.23 16.71 -12.55
C GLY A 87 10.13 17.92 -12.76
N GLN A 88 11.04 18.15 -11.83
CA GLN A 88 12.17 19.07 -12.04
C GLN A 88 13.37 18.25 -12.52
N TYR A 89 13.91 18.59 -13.70
CA TYR A 89 15.15 17.98 -14.17
C TYR A 89 16.34 18.57 -13.42
N ASN A 90 17.05 17.71 -12.68
CA ASN A 90 18.27 18.05 -11.93
C ASN A 90 19.52 17.36 -12.51
N GLY A 91 19.43 16.79 -13.72
CA GLY A 91 20.56 16.19 -14.41
C GLY A 91 21.47 17.24 -15.06
N PRO A 92 22.61 16.81 -15.62
CA PRO A 92 23.53 17.70 -16.31
C PRO A 92 22.85 18.34 -17.53
N ARG A 93 23.16 19.62 -17.77
CA ARG A 93 22.66 20.32 -18.97
C ARG A 93 23.08 19.54 -20.22
N PRO A 94 22.19 19.37 -21.23
CA PRO A 94 22.54 18.67 -22.47
C PRO A 94 23.84 19.24 -23.08
N PRO A 95 24.74 18.38 -23.59
CA PRO A 95 26.04 18.80 -24.10
C PRO A 95 25.95 19.69 -25.34
N GLN A 96 24.82 19.64 -26.04
CA GLN A 96 24.55 20.48 -27.20
C GLN A 96 23.41 21.45 -26.91
N PRO A 97 23.58 22.76 -27.20
CA PRO A 97 22.49 23.72 -27.15
C PRO A 97 21.35 23.30 -28.09
N LEU A 98 20.12 23.65 -27.72
CA LEU A 98 18.97 23.48 -28.61
C LEU A 98 19.23 24.26 -29.92
N PRO A 99 18.87 23.70 -31.10
CA PRO A 99 18.96 24.42 -32.35
C PRO A 99 18.23 25.77 -32.27
N GLY A 100 18.88 26.84 -32.74
CA GLY A 100 18.27 28.16 -32.81
C GLY A 100 17.06 28.19 -33.76
N PRO A 101 16.19 29.22 -33.65
CA PRO A 101 15.07 29.38 -34.57
C PRO A 101 15.58 29.44 -36.02
N ARG A 102 14.94 28.67 -36.91
CA ARG A 102 15.28 28.68 -38.33
C ARG A 102 14.96 30.06 -38.91
N PRO A 103 15.87 30.70 -39.67
CA PRO A 103 15.58 31.98 -40.31
C PRO A 103 14.37 31.83 -41.23
N ALA A 104 13.50 32.85 -41.23
CA ALA A 104 12.35 32.90 -42.11
C ALA A 104 12.80 32.92 -43.58
N PRO A 105 12.07 32.27 -44.50
CA PRO A 105 12.41 32.29 -45.92
C PRO A 105 12.32 33.72 -46.49
N PRO A 106 13.19 34.08 -47.45
CA PRO A 106 13.11 35.39 -48.11
C PRO A 106 11.80 35.51 -48.91
N SER A 107 11.23 36.72 -48.88
CA SER A 107 10.01 37.09 -49.62
C SER A 107 10.23 37.15 -51.13
#